data_AF-A0A945T326-F1
#
_entry.id   AF-A0A945T326-F1
#
_cell.length_a   1.000
_cell.length_b   1.000
_cell.length_c   1.000
_cell.angle_alpha   90.00
_cell.angle_beta   90.00
_cell.angle_gamma   90.00
#
_symmetry.space_group_name_H-M   'P 1'
#
loop_
_entity.id
_entity.type
_entity.pdbx_description
1 polymer ?
#
loop_
_entity_poly.entity_id
_entity_poly.type
_entity_poly.pdbx_seq_one_letter_code
_entity_poly.pdbx_strand_id
1 'polypeptide(L)'
;MCTIECEHCGDHFDRRSQNPTQRYCSKPECQRARKTHWEREKRRTDPDYRENRRRSQRAWTQRHPDYWRRWREQHPEYVERNRQQQQKRNRRARNPPECADASTFAKVDASNGVSPIETLIPTGTYRILSVDPSALGELEGSCKGGRVDIGFICEIKGLSGCY
;
A
#
# COMPACT_ATOMS: atom_id res chain seq x y z
N MET A 1 20.23 18.76 -32.17
CA MET A 1 20.00 17.92 -30.98
C MET A 1 18.90 18.59 -30.16
N CYS A 2 17.91 17.85 -29.67
CA CYS A 2 16.86 18.41 -28.84
C CYS A 2 17.17 18.02 -27.40
N THR A 3 17.67 18.98 -26.63
CA THR A 3 17.96 18.84 -25.22
C THR A 3 16.68 19.07 -24.42
N ILE A 4 16.38 18.15 -23.51
CA ILE A 4 15.15 18.14 -22.72
C ILE A 4 15.46 17.90 -21.25
N GLU A 5 14.56 18.32 -20.36
CA GLU A 5 14.68 18.05 -18.93
C GLU A 5 14.16 16.65 -18.56
N CYS A 6 14.85 15.98 -17.64
CA CYS A 6 14.42 14.69 -17.10
C CYS A 6 13.36 14.85 -16.02
N GLU A 7 12.22 14.19 -16.18
CA GLU A 7 11.10 14.28 -15.22
C GLU A 7 11.35 13.71 -13.83
N HIS A 8 12.45 12.98 -13.63
CA HIS A 8 12.81 12.44 -12.33
C HIS A 8 13.84 13.30 -11.60
N CYS A 9 14.92 13.71 -12.28
CA CYS A 9 16.05 14.37 -11.63
C CYS A 9 16.22 15.85 -12.02
N GLY A 10 15.47 16.36 -12.99
CA GLY A 10 15.61 17.74 -13.48
C GLY A 10 16.85 18.00 -14.34
N ASP A 11 17.71 17.00 -14.55
CA ASP A 11 18.89 17.18 -15.40
C ASP A 11 18.51 17.25 -16.87
N HIS A 12 19.20 18.12 -17.60
CA HIS A 12 19.10 18.23 -19.04
C HIS A 12 19.83 17.06 -19.73
N PHE A 13 19.22 16.48 -20.75
CA PHE A 13 19.82 15.42 -21.55
C PHE A 13 19.34 15.47 -23.00
N ASP A 14 20.14 14.90 -23.90
CA ASP A 14 19.77 14.83 -25.31
C ASP A 14 18.83 13.66 -25.59
N ARG A 15 17.67 13.98 -26.16
CA ARG A 15 16.69 12.98 -26.57
C ARG A 15 17.25 12.13 -27.71
N ARG A 16 17.16 10.80 -27.61
CA ARG A 16 17.53 9.91 -28.72
C ARG A 16 16.56 10.11 -29.88
N SER A 17 17.06 10.29 -31.09
CA SER A 17 16.23 10.45 -32.30
C SER A 17 15.29 9.27 -32.55
N GLN A 18 15.73 8.06 -32.21
CA GLN A 18 14.96 6.81 -32.29
C GLN A 18 13.81 6.75 -31.27
N ASN A 19 13.84 7.58 -30.22
CA ASN A 19 12.76 7.67 -29.25
C ASN A 19 12.37 9.13 -29.01
N PRO A 20 11.60 9.73 -29.94
CA PRO A 20 11.11 11.09 -29.82
C PRO A 20 10.14 11.30 -28.67
N THR A 21 9.78 10.27 -27.88
CA THR A 21 8.90 10.38 -26.70
C THR A 21 9.63 10.18 -25.38
N GLN A 22 10.97 10.10 -25.40
CA GLN A 22 11.75 9.89 -24.18
C GLN A 22 11.63 11.09 -23.23
N ARG A 23 11.20 10.81 -21.98
CA ARG A 23 10.98 11.79 -20.91
C ARG A 23 11.96 11.67 -19.73
N TYR A 24 12.74 10.59 -19.70
CA TYR A 24 13.69 10.29 -18.62
C TYR A 24 15.10 10.10 -19.19
N CYS A 25 16.10 10.62 -18.49
CA CYS A 25 17.50 10.42 -18.85
C CYS A 25 17.94 8.96 -18.62
N SER A 26 19.12 8.59 -19.12
CA SER A 26 19.64 7.21 -19.06
C SER A 26 20.11 6.78 -17.66
N LYS A 27 20.12 7.68 -16.66
CA LYS A 27 20.57 7.36 -15.30
C LYS A 27 19.74 6.21 -14.70
N PRO A 28 20.34 5.21 -14.04
CA PRO A 28 19.63 4.04 -13.52
C PRO A 28 18.45 4.40 -12.60
N GLU A 29 18.63 5.41 -11.75
CA GLU A 29 17.59 5.88 -10.83
C GLU A 29 16.37 6.44 -11.57
N CYS A 30 16.61 7.25 -12.61
CA CYS A 30 15.55 7.82 -13.44
C CYS A 30 14.81 6.74 -14.25
N GLN A 31 15.53 5.71 -14.71
CA GLN A 31 14.91 4.57 -15.38
C GLN A 31 14.08 3.69 -14.42
N ARG A 32 14.52 3.53 -13.17
CA ARG A 32 13.70 2.86 -12.13
C ARG A 32 12.44 3.66 -11.82
N ALA A 33 12.55 4.99 -11.75
CA ALA A 33 11.40 5.86 -11.54
C ALA A 33 10.40 5.80 -12.69
N ARG A 34 10.88 5.84 -13.94
CA ARG A 34 10.05 5.63 -15.14
C ARG A 34 9.28 4.31 -15.09
N LYS A 35 9.97 3.20 -14.80
CA LYS A 35 9.33 1.87 -14.67
C LYS A 35 8.28 1.87 -13.55
N THR A 36 8.61 2.47 -12.41
CA THR A 36 7.69 2.58 -11.27
C THR A 36 6.45 3.39 -11.62
N HIS A 37 6.61 4.53 -12.31
CA HIS A 37 5.51 5.35 -12.79
C HIS A 37 4.61 4.55 -13.76
N TRP A 38 5.21 3.90 -14.75
CA TRP A 38 4.48 3.06 -15.69
C TRP A 38 3.72 1.93 -14.99
N GLU A 39 4.35 1.22 -14.04
CA GLU A 39 3.70 0.15 -13.29
C GLU A 39 2.51 0.65 -12.46
N ARG A 40 2.64 1.83 -11.84
CA ARG A 40 1.54 2.46 -11.08
C ARG A 40 0.39 2.82 -12.00
N GLU A 41 0.69 3.46 -13.12
CA GLU A 41 -0.33 3.90 -14.07
C GLU A 41 -1.03 2.71 -14.72
N LYS A 42 -0.29 1.67 -15.10
CA LYS A 42 -0.88 0.42 -15.59
C LYS A 42 -1.74 -0.25 -14.54
N ARG A 43 -1.31 -0.30 -13.28
CA ARG A 43 -2.16 -0.83 -12.20
C ARG A 43 -3.42 0.00 -12.00
N ARG A 44 -3.41 1.31 -12.28
CA ARG A 44 -4.57 2.19 -12.09
C ARG A 44 -5.58 2.04 -13.22
N THR A 45 -5.10 1.97 -14.46
CA THR A 45 -5.93 2.10 -15.67
C THR A 45 -6.33 0.76 -16.29
N ASP A 46 -5.58 -0.32 -16.03
CA ASP A 46 -5.72 -1.59 -16.73
C ASP A 46 -6.22 -2.68 -15.76
N PRO A 47 -7.53 -2.99 -15.76
CA PRO A 47 -8.13 -3.99 -14.85
C PRO A 47 -7.61 -5.41 -15.13
N ASP A 48 -7.37 -5.77 -16.38
CA ASP A 48 -6.86 -7.09 -16.75
C ASP A 48 -5.43 -7.28 -16.26
N TYR A 49 -4.60 -6.23 -16.36
CA TYR A 49 -3.25 -6.25 -15.78
C TYR A 49 -3.27 -6.46 -14.26
N ARG A 50 -4.20 -5.81 -13.55
CA ARG A 50 -4.37 -6.01 -12.11
C ARG A 50 -4.74 -7.46 -11.78
N GLU A 51 -5.71 -8.01 -12.49
CA GLU A 51 -6.22 -9.34 -12.23
C GLU A 51 -5.19 -10.43 -12.56
N ASN A 52 -4.52 -10.32 -13.71
CA ASN A 52 -3.45 -11.23 -14.07
C ASN A 52 -2.31 -11.24 -13.02
N ARG A 53 -1.97 -10.07 -12.46
CA ARG A 53 -0.97 -9.97 -11.40
C ARG A 53 -1.44 -10.64 -10.10
N ARG A 54 -2.72 -10.54 -9.75
CA ARG A 54 -3.33 -11.24 -8.61
C ARG A 54 -3.33 -12.74 -8.80
N ARG A 55 -3.83 -13.23 -9.95
CA ARG A 55 -3.86 -14.67 -10.28
C ARG A 55 -2.46 -15.27 -10.25
N SER A 56 -1.49 -14.57 -10.84
CA SER A 56 -0.08 -15.00 -10.85
C SER A 56 0.51 -15.07 -9.44
N GLN A 57 0.22 -14.08 -8.59
CA GLN A 57 0.65 -14.07 -7.20
C GLN A 57 0.01 -15.21 -6.40
N ARG A 58 -1.29 -15.46 -6.57
CA ARG A 58 -2.01 -16.57 -5.92
C ARG A 58 -1.41 -17.92 -6.33
N ALA A 59 -1.24 -18.15 -7.62
CA ALA A 59 -0.65 -19.37 -8.14
C ALA A 59 0.79 -19.59 -7.64
N TRP A 60 1.59 -18.52 -7.52
CA TRP A 60 2.93 -18.63 -6.96
C TRP A 60 2.91 -18.98 -5.46
N THR A 61 2.06 -18.31 -4.67
CA THR A 61 1.95 -18.60 -3.23
C THR A 61 1.47 -20.03 -2.97
N GLN A 62 0.49 -20.51 -3.73
CA GLN A 62 -0.01 -21.89 -3.63
C GLN A 62 1.07 -22.93 -3.95
N ARG A 63 1.94 -22.66 -4.94
CA ARG A 63 3.08 -23.55 -5.25
C ARG A 63 4.21 -23.46 -4.24
N HIS A 64 4.32 -22.35 -3.51
CA HIS A 64 5.46 -22.05 -2.63
C HIS A 64 5.03 -21.55 -1.24
N PRO A 65 4.21 -22.32 -0.49
CA PRO A 65 3.63 -21.86 0.78
C PRO A 65 4.68 -21.52 1.84
N ASP A 66 5.75 -22.33 1.93
CA ASP A 66 6.80 -22.13 2.94
C ASP A 66 7.98 -21.26 2.50
N TYR A 67 7.95 -20.70 1.28
CA TYR A 67 9.08 -19.95 0.76
C TYR A 67 9.47 -18.78 1.67
N TRP A 68 8.49 -17.97 2.07
CA TRP A 68 8.76 -16.80 2.91
C TRP A 68 9.20 -17.14 4.33
N ARG A 69 8.84 -18.31 4.84
CA ARG A 69 9.32 -18.79 6.14
C ARG A 69 10.80 -19.13 6.05
N ARG A 70 11.14 -20.01 5.11
CA ARG A 70 12.53 -20.44 4.84
C ARG A 70 13.44 -19.26 4.47
N TRP A 71 12.95 -18.33 3.65
CA TRP A 71 13.72 -17.14 3.28
C TRP A 71 14.05 -16.27 4.50
N ARG A 72 13.11 -16.08 5.43
CA ARG A 72 13.34 -15.30 6.66
C ARG A 72 14.31 -15.99 7.61
N GLU A 73 14.22 -17.32 7.74
CA GLU A 73 15.17 -18.12 8.54
C GLU A 73 16.59 -18.01 7.99
N GLN A 74 16.75 -17.96 6.66
CA GLN A 74 18.04 -17.82 5.99
C GLN A 74 18.59 -16.39 5.98
N HIS A 75 17.74 -15.37 6.20
CA HIS A 75 18.13 -13.95 6.14
C HIS A 75 17.76 -13.19 7.42
N PRO A 76 18.23 -13.61 8.61
CA PRO A 76 17.84 -13.01 9.89
C PRO A 76 18.24 -11.53 10.01
N GLU A 77 19.40 -11.17 9.46
CA GLU A 77 19.91 -9.79 9.40
C GLU A 77 18.97 -8.83 8.65
N TYR A 78 18.38 -9.29 7.54
CA TYR A 78 17.42 -8.51 6.77
C TYR A 78 16.13 -8.33 7.57
N VAL A 79 15.66 -9.41 8.19
CA VAL A 79 14.44 -9.41 9.01
C VAL A 79 14.57 -8.41 10.16
N GLU A 80 15.70 -8.42 10.86
CA GLU A 80 15.94 -7.52 11.98
C GLU A 80 16.04 -6.05 11.53
N ARG A 81 16.79 -5.78 10.46
CA ARG A 81 16.85 -4.43 9.87
C ARG A 81 15.45 -3.93 9.48
N ASN A 82 14.65 -4.76 8.84
CA ASN A 82 13.29 -4.40 8.43
C ASN A 82 12.38 -4.16 9.65
N ARG A 83 12.53 -4.96 10.73
CA ARG A 83 11.81 -4.77 11.99
C ARG A 83 12.14 -3.41 12.63
N GLN A 84 13.42 -3.05 12.71
CA GLN A 84 13.85 -1.75 13.24
C GLN A 84 13.31 -0.58 12.41
N GLN A 85 13.34 -0.70 11.08
CA GLN A 85 12.76 0.32 10.19
C GLN A 85 11.23 0.42 10.38
N GLN A 86 10.53 -0.70 10.55
CA GLN A 86 9.10 -0.70 10.85
C GLN A 86 8.79 0.02 12.16
N GLN A 87 9.58 -0.23 13.22
CA GLN A 87 9.42 0.48 14.49
C GLN A 87 9.62 1.99 14.34
N LYS A 88 10.64 2.42 13.59
CA LYS A 88 10.87 3.84 13.29
C LYS A 88 9.68 4.45 12.54
N ARG A 89 9.13 3.75 11.54
CA ARG A 89 7.93 4.19 10.81
C ARG A 89 6.70 4.29 11.72
N ASN A 90 6.44 3.27 12.53
CA ASN A 90 5.33 3.26 13.47
C ASN A 90 5.45 4.38 14.52
N ARG A 91 6.67 4.65 15.01
CA ARG A 91 6.94 5.76 15.94
C ARG A 91 6.63 7.11 15.31
N ARG A 92 7.09 7.34 14.07
CA ARG A 92 6.77 8.55 13.29
C ARG A 92 5.27 8.70 13.03
N ALA A 93 4.56 7.59 12.82
CA ALA A 93 3.11 7.62 12.62
C ALA A 93 2.33 7.91 13.91
N ARG A 94 2.83 7.48 15.07
CA ARG A 94 2.22 7.77 16.39
C ARG A 94 2.50 9.20 16.86
N ASN A 95 3.71 9.70 16.59
CA ASN A 95 4.16 11.03 16.97
C ASN A 95 4.57 11.79 15.69
N PRO A 96 3.60 12.33 14.92
CA PRO A 96 3.91 13.21 13.82
C PRO A 96 4.64 14.46 14.37
N PRO A 97 5.64 15.01 13.66
CA PRO A 97 6.24 16.28 14.06
C PRO A 97 5.15 17.37 14.09
N GLU A 98 5.21 18.27 15.09
CA GLU A 98 4.20 19.31 15.37
C GLU A 98 3.90 20.25 14.18
N CYS A 99 4.76 20.26 13.16
CA CYS A 99 4.64 21.03 11.93
C CYS A 99 4.37 20.19 10.68
N ALA A 100 4.04 18.89 10.81
CA ALA A 100 3.49 18.14 9.69
C ALA A 100 2.12 18.72 9.37
N ASP A 101 2.02 19.48 8.27
CA ASP A 101 0.71 19.85 7.78
C ASP A 101 -0.11 18.57 7.62
N ALA A 102 -1.33 18.59 8.15
CA ALA A 102 -2.23 17.44 8.08
C ALA A 102 -2.66 17.14 6.62
N SER A 103 -2.23 17.95 5.64
CA SER A 103 -2.51 17.82 4.22
C SER A 103 -1.47 17.02 3.42
N THR A 104 -0.30 16.71 3.98
CA THR A 104 0.77 15.94 3.28
C THR A 104 0.48 14.44 3.30
N PHE A 105 -0.40 14.00 4.21
CA PHE A 105 -1.06 12.71 4.11
C PHE A 105 -2.55 12.94 3.90
N ALA A 106 -2.94 13.23 2.65
CA ALA A 106 -4.28 12.92 2.22
C ALA A 106 -4.51 11.40 2.38
N LYS A 107 -5.13 11.00 3.50
CA LYS A 107 -6.11 9.92 3.42
C LYS A 107 -7.17 10.44 2.45
N VAL A 108 -7.30 9.80 1.29
CA VAL A 108 -8.30 10.13 0.26
C VAL A 108 -9.74 9.93 0.79
N ASP A 109 -9.84 9.34 1.97
CA ASP A 109 -11.01 8.82 2.67
C ASP A 109 -11.16 9.44 4.08
N ALA A 110 -10.49 10.55 4.39
CA ALA A 110 -10.94 11.39 5.49
C ALA A 110 -12.28 12.01 5.09
N SER A 111 -13.38 11.42 5.58
CA SER A 111 -14.73 11.99 5.50
C SER A 111 -14.73 13.35 6.21
N ASN A 112 -14.31 14.40 5.50
CA ASN A 112 -14.65 15.77 5.85
C ASN A 112 -16.14 15.93 5.51
N GLY A 113 -16.99 15.50 6.43
CA GLY A 113 -18.42 15.48 6.18
C GLY A 113 -19.10 14.54 7.14
N VAL A 114 -19.49 15.08 8.29
CA VAL A 114 -20.47 14.51 9.20
C VAL A 114 -21.63 13.97 8.36
N SER A 115 -21.76 12.66 8.27
CA SER A 115 -23.02 12.05 7.85
C SER A 115 -23.86 11.81 9.12
N PRO A 116 -25.18 12.05 9.11
CA PRO A 116 -26.04 11.99 10.30
C PRO A 116 -26.12 10.63 11.03
N ILE A 117 -25.40 9.61 10.54
CA ILE A 117 -25.44 8.24 11.05
C ILE A 117 -24.42 8.04 12.19
N GLU A 118 -23.34 8.84 12.25
CA GLU A 118 -22.28 8.68 13.26
C GLU A 118 -22.67 9.15 14.67
N THR A 119 -23.81 9.81 14.83
CA THR A 119 -24.30 10.30 16.14
C THR A 119 -25.07 9.24 16.94
N LEU A 120 -25.28 8.04 16.38
CA LEU A 120 -26.09 6.97 16.98
C LEU A 120 -25.31 5.88 17.70
N ILE A 121 -23.99 6.03 17.83
CA ILE A 121 -23.16 5.10 18.62
C ILE A 121 -22.99 5.73 20.02
N PRO A 122 -23.82 5.35 21.01
CA PRO A 122 -23.78 5.95 22.34
C PRO A 122 -22.46 5.61 23.03
N THR A 123 -21.74 6.61 23.53
CA THR A 123 -20.47 6.42 24.25
C THR A 123 -20.55 5.30 25.28
N GLY A 124 -19.76 4.25 25.09
CA GLY A 124 -19.75 3.06 25.95
C GLY A 124 -18.59 2.12 25.62
N THR A 125 -18.45 1.07 26.42
CA THR A 125 -17.40 0.06 26.23
C THR A 125 -17.89 -1.02 25.27
N TYR A 126 -17.23 -1.17 24.12
CA TYR A 126 -17.55 -2.22 23.14
C TYR A 126 -16.61 -3.41 23.26
N ARG A 127 -17.16 -4.62 23.11
CA ARG A 127 -16.37 -5.84 22.92
C ARG A 127 -16.27 -6.12 21.42
N ILE A 128 -15.04 -6.22 20.93
CA ILE A 128 -14.77 -6.67 19.57
C ILE A 128 -14.93 -8.20 19.55
N LEU A 129 -15.89 -8.70 18.78
CA LEU A 129 -16.03 -10.12 18.51
C LEU A 129 -15.29 -10.45 17.22
N SER A 130 -14.43 -11.46 17.26
CA SER A 130 -13.83 -12.04 16.06
C SER A 130 -14.90 -12.80 15.28
N VAL A 131 -15.30 -12.28 14.13
CA VAL A 131 -16.12 -13.02 13.17
C VAL A 131 -15.24 -14.04 12.46
N ASP A 132 -15.72 -15.28 12.38
CA ASP A 132 -15.02 -16.36 11.70
C ASP A 132 -14.87 -16.00 10.20
N PRO A 133 -13.64 -15.99 9.65
CA PRO A 133 -13.39 -15.59 8.25
C PRO A 133 -14.19 -16.42 7.23
N SER A 134 -14.62 -17.61 7.63
CA SER A 134 -15.44 -18.54 6.86
C SER A 134 -16.80 -17.94 6.41
N ALA A 135 -17.30 -16.91 7.11
CA ALA A 135 -18.58 -16.26 6.81
C ALA A 135 -18.45 -15.07 5.81
N LEU A 136 -17.24 -14.64 5.48
CA LEU A 136 -16.95 -13.55 4.54
C LEU A 136 -16.04 -14.12 3.46
N GLY A 137 -16.64 -14.50 2.31
CA GLY A 137 -15.99 -15.24 1.23
C GLY A 137 -14.49 -14.95 1.04
N GLU A 138 -13.71 -16.05 1.04
CA GLU A 138 -12.25 -16.13 0.94
C GLU A 138 -11.53 -14.87 0.42
N LEU A 139 -11.08 -14.02 1.35
CA LEU A 139 -10.11 -12.96 1.07
C LEU A 139 -8.76 -13.32 1.71
N GLU A 140 -7.96 -14.12 1.00
CA GLU A 140 -6.58 -14.44 1.38
C GLU A 140 -5.66 -13.21 1.18
N GLY A 141 -5.58 -12.35 2.19
CA GLY A 141 -4.64 -11.24 2.27
C GLY A 141 -3.26 -11.69 2.76
N SER A 142 -2.24 -11.67 1.90
CA SER A 142 -0.84 -11.86 2.30
C SER A 142 -0.27 -10.56 2.89
N CYS A 143 -0.10 -10.52 4.21
CA CYS A 143 0.49 -9.40 4.94
C CYS A 143 1.97 -9.20 4.56
N LYS A 144 2.25 -8.42 3.52
CA LYS A 144 3.59 -7.87 3.27
C LYS A 144 3.85 -6.72 4.26
N GLY A 145 4.58 -7.01 5.33
CA GLY A 145 5.25 -5.97 6.13
C GLY A 145 4.33 -5.06 6.97
N GLY A 146 3.31 -5.62 7.62
CA GLY A 146 2.47 -4.87 8.57
C GLY A 146 1.53 -3.85 7.94
N ARG A 147 1.24 -3.99 6.64
CA ARG A 147 0.22 -3.22 5.94
C ARG A 147 -1.03 -4.10 5.82
N VAL A 148 -2.09 -3.76 6.58
CA VAL A 148 -3.42 -4.33 6.40
C VAL A 148 -3.99 -3.77 5.09
N ASP A 149 -4.41 -4.64 4.18
CA ASP A 149 -5.10 -4.26 2.96
C ASP A 149 -6.54 -3.86 3.37
N ILE A 150 -6.93 -2.59 3.22
CA ILE A 150 -8.21 -2.05 3.72
C ILE A 150 -9.36 -2.41 2.76
N GLY A 151 -9.42 -3.68 2.35
CA GLY A 151 -10.60 -4.27 1.70
C GLY A 151 -11.59 -4.89 2.71
N PHE A 152 -11.25 -4.88 4.00
CA PHE A 152 -12.07 -5.48 5.06
C PHE A 152 -13.03 -4.44 5.64
N ILE A 153 -14.30 -4.53 5.25
CA ILE A 153 -15.41 -3.85 5.93
C ILE A 153 -15.71 -4.67 7.19
N CYS A 154 -15.34 -4.16 8.37
CA CYS A 154 -15.80 -4.74 9.63
C CYS A 154 -17.22 -4.25 9.91
N GLU A 155 -18.19 -5.18 9.89
CA GLU A 155 -19.57 -4.91 10.26
C GLU A 155 -19.68 -4.86 11.81
N ILE A 156 -20.00 -3.69 12.37
CA ILE A 156 -20.24 -3.52 13.81
C ILE A 156 -21.74 -3.78 14.04
N LYS A 157 -22.09 -4.91 14.65
CA LYS A 157 -23.46 -5.17 15.14
C LYS A 157 -23.53 -4.84 16.64
N GLY A 158 -24.34 -3.84 17.00
CA GLY A 158 -24.61 -3.49 18.39
C GLY A 158 -25.41 -4.59 19.08
N LEU A 159 -24.97 -5.03 20.25
CA LEU A 159 -25.75 -5.91 21.12
C LEU A 159 -26.76 -5.05 21.88
N SER A 160 -28.04 -5.19 21.52
CA SER A 160 -29.17 -4.74 22.32
C SER A 160 -29.32 -5.63 23.56
N GLY A 161 -29.32 -5.06 24.75
CA GLY A 161 -29.69 -5.80 25.96
C GLY A 161 -29.54 -4.99 27.25
N CYS A 162 -30.69 -4.55 27.77
CA CYS A 162 -30.98 -4.05 29.12
C CYS A 162 -30.31 -4.91 30.22
N TYR A 163 -29.89 -4.44 31.38
CA TYR A 163 -30.33 -3.37 32.29
C TYR A 163 -29.12 -2.79 33.03
#